data_AF-A0A2R7S4Q3-F1
#
_entry.id   AF-A0A2R7S4Q3-F1
#
_cell.length_a   1.000
_cell.length_b   1.000
_cell.length_c   1.000
_cell.angle_alpha   90.00
_cell.angle_beta   90.00
_cell.angle_gamma   90.00
#
_symmetry.space_group_name_H-M   'P 1'
#
loop_
_entity.id
_entity.type
_entity.pdbx_description
1 polymer ?
#
loop_
_entity_poly.entity_id
_entity_poly.type
_entity_poly.pdbx_seq_one_letter_code
_entity_poly.pdbx_strand_id
1 'polypeptide(L)' 'MPMTSSTTDWLVARGWQAFPFQRKVWREMAAGHSGLLHATTGSGKTLAIWLGALQALAGTEAPLTVLWVTPMRAL' A
#
# COMPACT_ATOMS: atom_id res chain seq x y z
N MET A 1 7.09 23.64 2.88
CA MET A 1 7.25 22.23 3.31
C MET A 1 6.26 21.41 2.51
N PRO A 2 6.66 20.31 1.83
CA PRO A 2 5.66 19.50 1.14
C PRO A 2 4.80 18.83 2.22
N MET A 3 3.51 19.16 2.27
CA MET A 3 2.53 18.37 3.00
C MET A 3 2.47 17.00 2.30
N THR A 4 3.23 16.02 2.77
CA THR A 4 3.03 14.64 2.35
C THR A 4 1.72 14.17 2.97
N SER A 5 0.63 14.31 2.20
CA SER A 5 -0.69 13.81 2.56
C SER A 5 -0.58 12.32 2.89
N SER A 6 -1.10 11.90 4.05
CA SER A 6 -1.02 10.49 4.44
C SER A 6 -1.88 9.65 3.49
N THR A 7 -1.60 8.35 3.40
CA THR A 7 -2.44 7.42 2.64
C THR A 7 -3.92 7.50 3.05
N THR A 8 -4.18 7.74 4.34
CA THR A 8 -5.54 7.90 4.86
C THR A 8 -6.18 9.19 4.34
N ASP A 9 -5.46 10.30 4.30
CA ASP A 9 -5.97 11.59 3.81
C ASP A 9 -6.31 11.51 2.31
N TRP A 10 -5.48 10.82 1.52
CA TRP A 10 -5.73 10.58 0.10
C TRP A 10 -7.00 9.74 -0.15
N LEU A 11 -7.27 8.77 0.74
CA LEU A 11 -8.51 7.98 0.70
C LEU A 11 -9.72 8.81 1.11
N VAL A 12 -9.61 9.59 2.19
CA VAL A 12 -10.68 10.47 2.68
C VAL A 12 -11.05 11.52 1.63
N ALA A 13 -10.07 12.09 0.93
CA ALA A 13 -10.30 13.01 -0.18
C ALA A 13 -11.09 12.39 -1.35
N ARG A 14 -11.12 11.05 -1.46
CA ARG A 14 -11.92 10.28 -2.42
C ARG A 14 -13.27 9.83 -1.87
N GLY A 15 -13.61 10.19 -0.63
CA GLY A 15 -14.77 9.66 0.07
C GLY A 15 -14.63 8.18 0.45
N TRP A 16 -13.41 7.65 0.51
CA TRP A 16 -13.12 6.26 0.84
C TRP A 16 -12.59 6.13 2.27
N GLN A 17 -12.88 4.99 2.89
CA GLN A 17 -12.34 4.62 4.19
C GLN A 17 -11.51 3.35 4.08
N ALA A 18 -10.33 3.36 4.69
CA ALA A 18 -9.49 2.18 4.75
C ALA A 18 -10.16 1.06 5.57
N PHE A 19 -10.04 -0.18 5.12
CA PHE A 19 -10.42 -1.34 5.93
C PHE A 19 -9.40 -1.59 7.06
N PRO A 20 -9.81 -2.26 8.16
CA PRO A 20 -8.89 -2.60 9.25
C PRO A 20 -7.66 -3.39 8.80
N PHE A 21 -7.82 -4.33 7.86
CA PHE A 21 -6.71 -5.13 7.36
C PHE A 21 -5.71 -4.31 6.53
N GLN A 22 -6.16 -3.28 5.81
CA GLN A 22 -5.28 -2.39 5.05
C GLN A 22 -4.36 -1.62 5.99
N ARG A 23 -4.93 -1.05 7.08
CA ARG A 23 -4.15 -0.40 8.13
C ARG A 23 -3.14 -1.34 8.78
N LYS A 24 -3.51 -2.60 9.02
CA LYS A 24 -2.59 -3.63 9.53
C LYS A 24 -1.42 -3.84 8.56
N VAL A 25 -1.71 -4.07 7.28
CA VAL A 25 -0.67 -4.24 6.24
C VAL A 25 0.29 -3.06 6.22
N TRP A 26 -0.22 -1.82 6.22
CA TRP A 26 0.63 -0.62 6.18
C TRP A 26 1.56 -0.52 7.39
N ARG A 27 1.04 -0.83 8.59
CA ARG A 27 1.86 -0.84 9.81
C ARG A 27 2.97 -1.89 9.75
N GLU A 28 2.65 -3.12 9.33
CA GLU A 28 3.67 -4.19 9.25
C GLU A 28 4.71 -3.89 8.15
N MET A 29 4.29 -3.35 7.00
CA MET A 29 5.21 -2.94 5.93
C MET A 29 6.11 -1.77 6.37
N ALA A 30 5.57 -0.78 7.07
CA ALA A 30 6.37 0.31 7.62
C ALA A 30 7.38 -0.15 8.67
N ALA A 31 7.11 -1.27 9.36
CA ALA A 31 8.06 -1.93 10.26
C ALA A 31 9.11 -2.79 9.53
N GLY A 32 9.07 -2.87 8.19
CA GLY A 32 9.98 -3.70 7.39
C GLY A 32 9.68 -5.19 7.42
N HIS A 33 8.48 -5.60 7.85
CA HIS A 33 8.09 -7.00 7.91
C HIS A 33 7.61 -7.53 6.55
N SER A 34 8.05 -8.75 6.22
CA SER A 34 7.47 -9.56 5.14
C SER A 34 6.15 -10.20 5.57
N GLY A 35 5.23 -10.46 4.64
CA GLY A 35 3.97 -11.11 4.96
C GLY A 35 3.13 -11.58 3.77
N LEU A 36 2.11 -12.38 4.07
CA LEU A 36 1.11 -12.87 3.12
C LEU A 36 -0.25 -12.26 3.45
N LEU A 37 -0.85 -11.56 2.49
CA LEU A 37 -2.21 -11.04 2.60
C LEU A 37 -3.20 -12.02 1.94
N HIS A 38 -4.01 -12.70 2.74
CA HIS A 38 -5.16 -13.45 2.27
C HIS A 38 -6.41 -12.56 2.32
N ALA A 39 -6.96 -12.22 1.16
CA ALA A 39 -8.19 -11.45 1.05
C ALA A 39 -8.96 -11.81 -0.23
N THR A 40 -10.29 -11.72 -0.15
CA THR A 40 -11.21 -12.02 -1.26
C THR A 40 -11.10 -10.98 -2.39
N THR A 41 -11.59 -11.32 -3.58
CA THR A 41 -11.71 -10.38 -4.70
C THR A 41 -12.64 -9.21 -4.33
N GLY A 42 -12.32 -7.99 -4.79
CA GLY A 42 -13.10 -6.79 -4.47
C GLY A 42 -12.84 -6.18 -3.08
N SER A 43 -12.05 -6.82 -2.22
CA SER A 43 -11.75 -6.33 -0.86
C SER A 43 -10.78 -5.12 -0.80
N GLY A 44 -10.19 -4.73 -1.92
CA GLY A 44 -9.17 -3.67 -1.94
C GLY A 44 -7.76 -4.12 -1.52
N LYS A 45 -7.43 -5.41 -1.69
CA LYS A 45 -6.07 -5.95 -1.42
C LYS A 45 -4.95 -5.26 -2.20
N THR A 46 -5.24 -4.83 -3.43
CA THR A 46 -4.27 -4.07 -4.24
C THR A 46 -3.92 -2.74 -3.59
N LEU A 47 -4.93 -1.98 -3.13
CA LEU A 47 -4.70 -0.73 -2.37
C LEU A 47 -3.98 -0.99 -1.04
N ALA A 48 -4.25 -2.14 -0.39
CA ALA A 48 -3.55 -2.53 0.84
C ALA A 48 -2.03 -2.59 0.62
N ILE A 49 -1.58 -3.37 -0.37
CA ILE A 49 -0.15 -3.58 -0.62
C ILE A 49 0.47 -2.34 -1.29
N TRP A 50 -0.19 -1.76 -2.29
CA TRP A 50 0.36 -0.64 -3.06
C TRP A 50 0.58 0.60 -2.20
N LEU A 51 -0.43 1.02 -1.42
CA LEU A 51 -0.28 2.18 -0.55
C LEU A 51 0.65 1.88 0.63
N GLY A 52 0.75 0.62 1.06
CA GLY A 52 1.75 0.19 2.04
C GLY A 52 3.18 0.34 1.52
N ALA A 53 3.45 -0.11 0.29
CA ALA A 53 4.75 0.00 -0.35
C ALA A 53 5.15 1.46 -0.57
N LEU A 54 4.23 2.30 -1.08
CA LEU A 54 4.48 3.73 -1.28
C LEU A 54 4.82 4.45 0.03
N GLN A 55 4.16 4.10 1.14
CA GLN A 55 4.46 4.67 2.45
C GLN A 55 5.81 4.20 2.99
N ALA A 56 6.08 2.88 2.94
CA ALA A 56 7.29 2.29 3.49
C ALA A 56 8.57 2.74 2.75
N LEU A 57 8.45 3.09 1.47
CA LEU A 57 9.56 3.47 0.59
C LEU A 57 9.54 4.95 0.21
N ALA A 58 8.67 5.75 0.83
CA ALA A 58 8.61 7.19 0.60
C ALA A 58 9.99 7.81 0.90
N GLY A 59 10.57 8.52 -0.08
CA GLY A 59 11.87 9.16 0.06
C GLY A 59 13.08 8.22 -0.09
N THR A 60 12.87 6.94 -0.44
CA THR A 60 13.99 6.06 -0.84
C THR A 60 14.45 6.43 -2.26
N GLU A 61 15.70 6.85 -2.39
CA GLU A 61 16.33 7.11 -3.68
C GLU A 61 17.11 5.87 -4.14
N ALA A 62 16.50 5.11 -5.05
CA ALA A 62 17.13 3.95 -5.69
C ALA A 62 16.65 3.83 -7.15
N PRO A 63 17.45 3.22 -8.06
CA PRO A 63 17.03 2.97 -9.43
C PRO A 63 15.74 2.12 -9.55
N LEU A 64 15.45 1.29 -8.54
CA LEU A 64 14.23 0.51 -8.41
C LEU A 64 13.89 0.33 -6.91
N THR A 65 12.66 0.66 -6.52
CA THR A 65 12.20 0.55 -5.12
C THR A 65 11.11 -0.49 -4.91
N VAL A 66 10.25 -0.73 -5.92
CA VAL A 66 9.15 -1.70 -5.84
C VAL A 66 9.12 -2.56 -7.09
N LEU A 67 9.08 -3.89 -6.93
CA LEU A 67 8.84 -4.85 -8.00
C LEU A 67 7.51 -5.57 -7.74
N TRP A 68 6.57 -5.43 -8.68
CA TRP A 68 5.29 -6.12 -8.64
C TRP A 68 5.28 -7.28 -9.64
N VAL A 69 5.09 -8.51 -9.14
CA VAL A 69 5.11 -9.72 -9.96
C VAL A 69 3.70 -10.29 -10.05
N THR A 70 3.20 -10.46 -11.26
CA THR A 70 1.90 -11.08 -11.53
C THR A 70 2.08 -12.35 -12.36
N PRO A 71 1.24 -13.37 -12.15
CA PRO A 71 1.32 -14.60 -12.95
C PRO A 71 0.83 -14.41 -14.40
N MET A 72 0.14 -13.30 -14.69
CA MET A 72 -0.48 -13.01 -15.99
C MET A 72 -0.27 -11.55 -16.39
N ARG A 73 -0.15 -11.31 -17.71
CA ARG A 73 0.04 -9.95 -18.28
C ARG A 73 -1.18 -9.05 -18.12
N ALA A 74 -2.39 -9.61 -18.12
CA ALA A 74 -3.64 -8.84 -18.12
C ALA A 74 -4.16 -8.46 -16.72
N LEU A 75 -3.34 -8.64 -15.68
CA LEU A 75 -3.72 -8.37 -14.29
C LEU A 75 -3.56 -6.88 -13.94
#